data_AF-A0A8T2PP94-F1
#
_entry.id   AF-A0A8T2PP94-F1
#
_cell.length_a   1.000
_cell.length_b   1.000
_cell.length_c   1.000
_cell.angle_alpha   90.00
_cell.angle_beta   90.00
_cell.angle_gamma   90.00
#
_symmetry.space_group_name_H-M   'P 1'
#
loop_
_entity.id
_entity.type
_entity.pdbx_description
1 polymer ?
#
loop_
_entity_poly.entity_id
_entity_poly.type
_entity_poly.pdbx_seq_one_letter_code
_entity_poly.pdbx_strand_id
1 'polypeptide(L)'
;MDDLFSPRRRLNSTQGEIRVGPSHQAKLPELQPFPSPGGQVVTENEELVWMPGVNDCDLLMYLRAARSMAAFAGMCDGGSTEDGCLAASRDDTTLNALNTLHESNYDAGKALQRLVKKPVPRLIEKCWSEEEVKRFIKGLRQYGKNFFRIRKELLPNKETVSLTSFNKAFSH
;
A
#
# COMPACT_ATOMS: atom_id res chain seq x y z
N MET A 1 -62.11 -6.94 -12.66
CA MET A 1 -61.29 -5.78 -13.03
C MET A 1 -60.70 -5.26 -11.76
N ASP A 2 -59.41 -5.52 -11.64
CA ASP A 2 -58.53 -5.11 -10.58
C ASP A 2 -58.60 -3.60 -10.35
N ASP A 3 -58.66 -3.15 -9.11
CA ASP A 3 -57.97 -1.90 -8.78
C ASP A 3 -57.16 -2.06 -7.49
N LEU A 4 -55.87 -2.16 -7.77
CA LEU A 4 -54.76 -2.63 -6.98
C LEU A 4 -54.14 -1.43 -6.24
N PHE A 5 -54.82 -0.87 -5.25
CA PHE A 5 -54.23 0.21 -4.43
C PHE A 5 -54.43 -0.01 -2.94
N SER A 6 -53.86 -1.12 -2.44
CA SER A 6 -53.31 -1.14 -1.07
C SER A 6 -52.36 0.05 -0.91
N PRO A 7 -52.41 0.81 0.20
CA PRO A 7 -51.38 1.81 0.46
C PRO A 7 -50.05 1.07 0.57
N ARG A 8 -49.24 1.13 -0.49
CA ARG A 8 -47.87 0.66 -0.51
C ARG A 8 -47.18 1.24 0.73
N ARG A 9 -46.51 0.35 1.48
CA ARG A 9 -45.68 0.67 2.65
C ARG A 9 -44.97 2.01 2.43
N ARG A 10 -45.22 2.99 3.31
CA ARG A 10 -44.47 4.25 3.30
C ARG A 10 -42.99 3.89 3.37
N LEU A 11 -42.25 4.23 2.33
CA LEU A 11 -40.79 4.23 2.38
C LEU A 11 -40.42 5.26 3.45
N ASN A 12 -39.67 4.85 4.47
CA ASN A 12 -39.11 5.79 5.43
C ASN A 12 -38.33 6.84 4.64
N SER A 13 -38.73 8.10 4.75
CA SER A 13 -37.94 9.21 4.24
C SER A 13 -36.58 9.15 4.94
N THR A 14 -35.54 8.74 4.23
CA THR A 14 -34.16 8.88 4.69
C THR A 14 -33.76 10.35 4.53
N GLN A 15 -34.44 11.23 5.25
CA GLN A 15 -34.09 12.63 5.27
C GLN A 15 -32.98 12.79 6.30
N GLY A 16 -31.72 12.76 5.84
CA GLY A 16 -30.60 13.20 6.65
C GLY A 16 -30.84 14.66 7.03
N GLU A 17 -30.86 14.96 8.33
CA GLU A 17 -31.05 16.31 8.85
C GLU A 17 -29.69 16.92 9.22
N ILE A 18 -29.40 18.11 8.72
CA ILE A 18 -28.21 18.87 9.09
C ILE A 18 -28.49 19.57 10.41
N ARG A 19 -27.65 19.32 11.42
CA ARG A 19 -27.76 19.97 12.73
C ARG A 19 -26.95 21.25 12.77
N VAL A 20 -27.57 22.33 13.24
CA VAL A 20 -26.95 23.65 13.39
C VAL A 20 -26.85 24.00 14.87
N GLY A 21 -25.68 24.48 15.29
CA GLY A 21 -25.44 24.99 16.65
C GLY A 21 -24.01 24.74 17.13
N PRO A 22 -23.60 25.37 18.25
CA PRO A 22 -22.23 25.33 18.76
C PRO A 22 -21.70 23.92 19.08
N SER A 23 -22.59 22.95 19.33
CA SER A 23 -22.25 21.54 19.57
C SER A 23 -22.02 20.73 18.29
N HIS A 24 -22.35 21.28 17.13
CA HIS A 24 -22.27 20.61 15.83
C HIS A 24 -21.36 21.36 14.83
N GLN A 25 -21.10 22.65 15.08
CA GLN A 25 -20.23 23.49 14.26
C GLN A 25 -18.80 23.52 14.85
N ALA A 26 -17.79 23.44 14.00
CA ALA A 26 -16.39 23.60 14.40
C ALA A 26 -16.13 25.05 14.84
N LYS A 27 -15.28 25.23 15.86
CA LYS A 27 -14.74 26.55 16.18
C LYS A 27 -13.71 26.91 15.13
N LEU A 28 -13.94 28.00 14.41
CA LEU A 28 -12.99 28.47 13.42
C LEU A 28 -11.73 28.99 14.13
N PRO A 29 -10.52 28.55 13.73
CA PRO A 29 -9.30 29.13 14.24
C PRO A 29 -9.16 30.59 13.79
N GLU A 30 -8.44 31.38 14.58
CA GLU A 30 -8.10 32.75 14.20
C GLU A 30 -7.21 32.76 12.95
N LEU A 31 -7.39 33.76 12.10
CA LEU A 31 -6.63 33.90 10.86
C LEU A 31 -5.16 34.16 11.19
N GLN A 32 -4.31 33.18 10.90
CA GLN A 32 -2.87 33.36 10.99
C GLN A 32 -2.32 34.03 9.73
N PRO A 33 -1.30 34.90 9.85
CA PRO A 33 -0.62 35.46 8.68
C PRO A 33 -0.01 34.34 7.84
N PHE A 34 0.04 34.55 6.52
CA PHE A 34 0.63 33.56 5.62
C PHE A 34 2.08 33.28 5.99
N PRO A 35 2.50 32.00 6.06
CA PRO A 35 3.90 31.67 6.26
C PRO A 35 4.74 32.23 5.09
N SER A 36 5.92 32.75 5.42
CA SER A 36 6.84 33.31 4.43
C SER A 36 7.17 32.28 3.34
N PRO A 37 7.22 32.68 2.04
CA PRO A 37 7.58 31.79 0.95
C PRO A 37 9.06 31.40 1.06
N GLY A 38 9.33 30.29 1.73
CA GLY A 38 10.70 29.81 1.98
C GLY A 38 10.81 28.82 3.13
N GLY A 39 9.80 28.74 4.01
CA GLY A 39 9.74 27.75 5.08
C GLY A 39 8.74 26.65 4.78
N GLN A 40 9.08 25.70 3.89
CA GLN A 40 8.49 24.36 4.04
C GLN A 40 9.13 23.74 5.27
N VAL A 41 8.56 24.03 6.44
CA VAL A 41 8.94 23.36 7.67
C VAL A 41 8.30 21.98 7.56
N VAL A 42 9.10 20.96 7.22
CA VAL A 42 8.71 19.56 7.44
C VAL A 42 8.25 19.51 8.89
N THR A 43 6.94 19.35 9.09
CA THR A 43 6.37 19.35 10.43
C THR A 43 6.77 18.05 11.13
N GLU A 44 6.75 18.05 12.46
CA GLU A 44 6.95 16.82 13.24
C GLU A 44 5.96 15.68 12.90
N ASN A 45 4.90 16.01 12.16
CA ASN A 45 3.82 15.10 11.77
C ASN A 45 3.99 14.51 10.36
N GLU A 46 5.04 14.89 9.63
CA GLU A 46 5.25 14.42 8.26
C GLU A 46 6.72 14.07 8.00
N GLU A 47 6.92 13.13 7.09
CA GLU A 47 8.24 12.74 6.61
C GLU A 47 8.26 12.91 5.09
N LEU A 48 9.27 13.62 4.60
CA LEU A 48 9.49 13.77 3.17
C LEU A 48 9.97 12.42 2.61
N VAL A 49 9.17 11.83 1.71
CA VAL A 49 9.50 10.54 1.09
C VAL A 49 9.98 10.67 -0.36
N TRP A 50 9.73 11.83 -0.99
CA TRP A 50 10.15 12.12 -2.35
C TRP A 50 10.09 13.62 -2.65
N MET A 51 11.09 14.12 -3.37
CA MET A 51 11.16 15.46 -3.95
C MET A 51 11.15 15.36 -5.48
N PRO A 52 10.32 16.18 -6.15
CA PRO A 52 10.44 16.35 -7.60
C PRO A 52 11.74 17.09 -7.96
N GLY A 53 12.27 16.86 -9.15
CA GLY A 53 13.46 17.58 -9.66
C GLY A 53 14.55 16.68 -10.23
N VAL A 54 14.44 15.36 -10.08
CA VAL A 54 15.31 14.40 -10.77
C VAL A 54 15.01 14.42 -12.27
N ASN A 55 16.04 14.39 -13.12
CA ASN A 55 15.85 14.29 -14.56
C ASN A 55 15.23 12.93 -14.93
N ASP A 56 14.19 12.94 -15.77
CA ASP A 56 13.47 11.72 -16.16
C ASP A 56 14.36 10.67 -16.82
N CYS A 57 15.31 11.09 -17.68
CA CYS A 57 16.22 10.15 -18.35
C CYS A 57 17.12 9.43 -17.34
N ASP A 58 17.70 10.17 -16.40
CA ASP A 58 18.57 9.61 -15.35
C ASP A 58 17.77 8.72 -14.39
N LEU A 59 16.56 9.15 -14.03
CA LEU A 59 15.65 8.37 -13.20
C LEU A 59 15.27 7.05 -13.88
N LEU A 60 14.90 7.09 -15.16
CA LEU A 60 14.56 5.89 -15.93
C LEU A 60 15.76 4.95 -16.08
N MET A 61 16.96 5.49 -16.30
CA MET A 61 18.19 4.70 -16.37
C MET A 61 18.49 4.02 -15.03
N TYR A 62 18.37 4.75 -13.93
CA TYR A 62 18.52 4.22 -12.57
C TYR A 62 17.50 3.12 -12.27
N LEU A 63 16.22 3.36 -12.55
CA LEU A 63 15.15 2.37 -12.34
C LEU A 63 15.39 1.12 -13.18
N ARG A 64 15.86 1.26 -14.42
CA ARG A 64 16.22 0.12 -15.27
C ARG A 64 17.36 -0.70 -14.65
N ALA A 65 18.40 -0.04 -14.15
CA ALA A 65 19.50 -0.72 -13.47
C ALA A 65 19.04 -1.44 -12.20
N ALA A 66 18.22 -0.78 -11.37
CA ALA A 66 17.65 -1.38 -10.16
C ALA A 66 16.79 -2.61 -10.48
N ARG A 67 15.93 -2.53 -11.50
CA ARG A 67 15.12 -3.68 -11.95
C ARG A 67 15.97 -4.83 -12.49
N SER A 68 17.07 -4.55 -13.19
CA SER A 68 18.01 -5.60 -13.61
C SER A 68 18.68 -6.30 -12.43
N MET A 69 19.02 -5.56 -11.37
CA MET A 69 19.57 -6.15 -10.13
C MET A 69 18.54 -7.04 -9.42
N ALA A 70 17.28 -6.59 -9.34
CA ALA A 70 16.19 -7.40 -8.80
C ALA A 70 15.90 -8.64 -9.64
N ALA A 71 15.93 -8.52 -10.98
CA ALA A 71 15.79 -9.64 -11.90
C ALA A 71 16.86 -10.70 -11.64
N PHE A 72 18.12 -10.26 -11.54
CA PHE A 72 19.24 -11.14 -11.28
C PHE A 72 19.09 -11.88 -9.94
N ALA A 73 18.76 -11.15 -8.87
CA ALA A 73 18.51 -11.76 -7.57
C ALA A 73 17.35 -12.76 -7.62
N GLY A 74 16.25 -12.43 -8.31
CA GLY A 74 15.12 -13.33 -8.52
C GLY A 74 15.50 -14.61 -9.25
N MET A 75 16.32 -14.54 -10.30
CA MET A 75 16.83 -15.72 -11.00
C MET A 75 17.72 -16.59 -10.11
N CYS A 76 18.58 -15.99 -9.29
CA CYS A 76 19.45 -16.72 -8.37
C CYS A 76 18.66 -17.43 -7.27
N ASP A 77 17.61 -16.78 -6.74
CA ASP A 77 16.81 -17.32 -5.64
C ASP A 77 15.73 -18.32 -6.10
N GLY A 78 15.12 -18.08 -7.27
CA GLY A 78 14.00 -18.86 -7.79
C GLY A 78 14.42 -19.96 -8.78
N GLY A 79 15.61 -19.86 -9.38
CA GLY A 79 16.15 -20.86 -10.29
C GLY A 79 15.56 -20.81 -11.71
N SER A 80 14.71 -19.82 -12.03
CA SER A 80 14.13 -19.62 -13.36
C SER A 80 14.24 -18.17 -13.85
N THR A 81 14.17 -17.98 -15.16
CA THR A 81 14.09 -16.64 -15.78
C THR A 81 12.75 -15.95 -15.48
N GLU A 82 11.69 -16.72 -15.20
CA GLU A 82 10.38 -16.22 -14.84
C GLU A 82 10.40 -15.52 -13.48
N ASP A 83 11.09 -16.11 -12.50
CA ASP A 83 11.27 -15.50 -11.17
C ASP A 83 12.02 -14.16 -11.24
N GLY A 84 12.98 -14.05 -12.16
CA GLY A 84 13.66 -12.79 -12.46
C GLY A 84 12.71 -11.74 -13.04
N CYS A 85 11.90 -12.11 -14.03
CA CYS A 85 10.93 -11.20 -14.64
C CYS A 85 9.88 -10.70 -13.62
N LEU A 86 9.39 -11.62 -12.77
CA LEU A 86 8.46 -11.29 -11.69
C LEU A 86 9.12 -10.35 -10.67
N ALA A 87 10.34 -10.64 -10.21
CA ALA A 87 11.04 -9.76 -9.27
C ALA A 87 11.28 -8.35 -9.86
N ALA A 88 11.60 -8.25 -11.15
CA ALA A 88 11.89 -6.98 -11.82
C ALA A 88 10.65 -6.11 -12.05
N SER A 89 9.50 -6.72 -12.33
CA SER A 89 8.27 -6.02 -12.71
C SER A 89 7.40 -5.57 -11.53
N ARG A 90 7.69 -6.02 -10.31
CA ARG A 90 6.91 -5.68 -9.11
C ARG A 90 7.03 -4.20 -8.70
N ASP A 91 5.91 -3.67 -8.23
CA ASP A 91 5.84 -2.34 -7.63
C ASP A 91 6.75 -2.22 -6.41
N ASP A 92 6.87 -3.27 -5.60
CA ASP A 92 7.78 -3.32 -4.44
C ASP A 92 9.23 -3.01 -4.84
N THR A 93 9.69 -3.55 -5.97
CA THR A 93 11.04 -3.30 -6.50
C THR A 93 11.19 -1.85 -6.93
N THR A 94 10.18 -1.29 -7.60
CA THR A 94 10.19 0.11 -8.02
C THR A 94 10.16 1.05 -6.81
N LEU A 95 9.30 0.78 -5.82
CA LEU A 95 9.19 1.56 -4.59
C LEU A 95 10.49 1.53 -3.78
N ASN A 96 11.12 0.36 -3.65
CA ASN A 96 12.42 0.23 -2.98
C ASN A 96 13.51 1.04 -3.68
N ALA A 97 13.53 1.02 -5.02
CA ALA A 97 14.48 1.81 -5.78
C ALA A 97 14.26 3.32 -5.56
N LEU A 98 13.02 3.79 -5.53
CA LEU A 98 12.69 5.20 -5.28
C LEU A 98 13.06 5.63 -3.86
N ASN A 99 12.71 4.83 -2.84
CA ASN A 99 13.06 5.11 -1.45
C ASN A 99 14.59 5.13 -1.26
N THR A 100 15.29 4.14 -1.84
CA THR A 100 16.76 4.09 -1.75
C THR A 100 17.42 5.29 -2.43
N LEU A 101 16.82 5.79 -3.53
CA LEU A 101 17.30 6.99 -4.21
C LEU A 101 17.11 8.23 -3.36
N HIS A 102 15.93 8.40 -2.75
CA HIS A 102 15.65 9.48 -1.82
C HIS A 102 16.60 9.46 -0.61
N GLU A 103 16.74 8.30 0.07
CA GLU A 103 17.66 8.10 1.20
C GLU A 103 19.14 8.28 0.84
N SER A 104 19.47 8.22 -0.46
CA SER A 104 20.81 8.46 -0.98
C SER A 104 21.01 9.91 -1.46
N ASN A 105 20.10 10.82 -1.09
CA ASN A 105 20.08 12.21 -1.54
C ASN A 105 20.12 12.35 -3.07
N TYR A 106 19.38 11.48 -3.76
CA TYR A 106 19.26 11.45 -5.22
C TYR A 106 20.56 11.13 -5.98
N ASP A 107 21.58 10.60 -5.30
CA ASP A 107 22.80 10.09 -5.91
C ASP A 107 22.57 8.64 -6.39
N ALA A 108 22.38 8.47 -7.71
CA ALA A 108 22.12 7.17 -8.32
C ALA A 108 23.24 6.14 -8.07
N GLY A 109 24.50 6.58 -8.03
CA GLY A 109 25.64 5.70 -7.78
C GLY A 109 25.61 5.11 -6.37
N LYS A 110 25.40 5.97 -5.36
CA LYS A 110 25.23 5.53 -3.96
C LYS A 110 24.00 4.66 -3.77
N ALA A 111 22.90 5.01 -4.43
CA ALA A 111 21.67 4.24 -4.35
C ALA A 111 21.85 2.82 -4.91
N LEU A 112 22.50 2.68 -6.06
CA LEU A 112 22.84 1.37 -6.64
C LEU A 112 23.75 0.55 -5.73
N GLN A 113 24.77 1.17 -5.12
CA GLN A 113 25.64 0.47 -4.15
C GLN A 113 24.87 -0.06 -2.94
N ARG A 114 23.85 0.65 -2.47
CA ARG A 114 22.96 0.17 -1.40
C ARG A 114 22.07 -0.98 -1.88
N LEU A 115 21.48 -0.85 -3.07
CA LEU A 115 20.65 -1.89 -3.66
C LEU A 115 21.40 -3.21 -3.86
N VAL A 116 22.69 -3.20 -4.21
CA VAL A 116 23.48 -4.45 -4.31
C VAL A 116 23.44 -5.29 -3.02
N LYS A 117 23.34 -4.65 -1.85
CA LYS A 117 23.26 -5.36 -0.55
C LYS A 117 21.87 -5.91 -0.26
N LYS A 118 20.81 -5.28 -0.78
CA LYS A 118 19.40 -5.66 -0.60
C LYS A 118 18.62 -5.32 -1.88
N PRO A 119 18.78 -6.13 -2.94
CA PRO A 119 18.25 -5.78 -4.26
C PRO A 119 16.73 -5.88 -4.33
N VAL A 120 16.12 -6.71 -3.46
CA VAL A 120 14.68 -6.95 -3.42
C VAL A 120 14.18 -6.82 -1.98
N PRO A 121 13.09 -6.06 -1.74
CA PRO A 121 12.37 -6.11 -0.47
C PRO A 121 11.89 -7.52 -0.16
N ARG A 122 11.67 -7.83 1.12
CA ARG A 122 11.03 -9.10 1.49
C ARG A 122 9.60 -9.12 0.94
N LEU A 123 9.37 -9.98 -0.04
CA LEU A 123 8.06 -10.14 -0.68
C LEU A 123 7.03 -10.66 0.32
N ILE A 124 5.82 -10.09 0.29
CA ILE A 124 4.70 -10.55 1.13
C ILE A 124 4.42 -12.03 0.90
N GLU A 125 4.50 -12.54 -0.34
CA GLU A 125 4.35 -13.97 -0.65
C GLU A 125 5.45 -14.84 -0.02
N LYS A 126 6.71 -14.37 0.01
CA LYS A 126 7.81 -15.07 0.70
C LYS A 126 7.68 -15.01 2.23
N CYS A 127 6.81 -14.15 2.76
CA CYS A 127 6.48 -14.12 4.18
C CYS A 127 5.39 -15.13 4.56
N TRP A 128 4.86 -15.91 3.62
CA TRP A 128 3.80 -16.90 3.86
C TRP A 128 4.28 -18.30 3.44
N SER A 129 4.21 -19.26 4.35
CA SER A 129 4.46 -20.66 3.99
C SER A 129 3.27 -21.27 3.24
N GLU A 130 3.47 -22.34 2.48
CA GLU A 130 2.38 -23.05 1.82
C GLU A 130 1.27 -23.47 2.80
N GLU A 131 1.65 -23.85 4.02
CA GLU A 131 0.69 -24.22 5.07
C GLU A 131 -0.14 -23.02 5.52
N GLU A 132 0.47 -21.85 5.66
CA GLU A 132 -0.22 -20.60 5.99
C GLU A 132 -1.19 -20.19 4.88
N VAL A 133 -0.78 -20.34 3.61
CA VAL A 133 -1.65 -20.09 2.45
C VAL A 133 -2.84 -21.06 2.46
N LYS A 134 -2.62 -22.36 2.68
CA LYS A 134 -3.69 -23.37 2.78
C LYS A 134 -4.67 -23.03 3.91
N ARG A 135 -4.17 -22.63 5.08
CA ARG A 135 -4.98 -22.19 6.23
C ARG A 135 -5.77 -20.92 5.91
N PHE A 136 -5.19 -19.98 5.20
CA PHE A 136 -5.86 -18.75 4.77
C PHE A 136 -7.02 -19.04 3.82
N ILE A 137 -6.79 -19.85 2.78
CA ILE A 137 -7.85 -20.26 1.83
C ILE A 137 -8.98 -20.99 2.55
N LYS A 138 -8.65 -21.90 3.48
CA LYS A 138 -9.64 -22.56 4.34
C LYS A 138 -10.44 -21.53 5.15
N GLY A 139 -9.76 -20.56 5.75
CA GLY A 139 -10.38 -19.46 6.50
C GLY A 139 -11.33 -18.62 5.67
N LEU A 140 -10.93 -18.24 4.45
CA LEU A 140 -11.78 -17.50 3.52
C LEU A 140 -13.04 -18.29 3.16
N ARG A 141 -12.93 -19.60 2.92
CA ARG A 141 -14.09 -20.46 2.63
C ARG A 141 -15.04 -20.59 3.83
N GLN A 142 -14.50 -20.69 5.04
CA GLN A 142 -15.30 -20.94 6.24
C GLN A 142 -15.89 -19.66 6.85
N TYR A 143 -15.16 -18.55 6.80
CA TYR A 143 -15.48 -17.31 7.51
C TYR A 143 -15.64 -16.07 6.62
N GLY A 144 -15.51 -16.21 5.30
CA GLY A 144 -15.51 -15.09 4.36
C GLY A 144 -14.35 -14.12 4.64
N LYS A 145 -14.54 -12.82 4.40
CA LYS A 145 -13.53 -11.78 4.65
C LYS A 145 -13.42 -11.35 6.13
N ASN A 146 -13.80 -12.21 7.06
CA ASN A 146 -13.62 -11.95 8.49
C ASN A 146 -12.17 -12.24 8.91
N PHE A 147 -11.25 -11.36 8.51
CA PHE A 147 -9.81 -11.52 8.76
C PHE A 147 -9.45 -11.55 10.24
N PHE A 148 -10.24 -10.91 11.10
CA PHE A 148 -10.06 -11.01 12.54
C PHE A 148 -10.24 -12.44 13.03
N ARG A 149 -11.32 -13.11 12.60
CA ARG A 149 -11.62 -14.49 12.97
C ARG A 149 -10.63 -15.48 12.34
N ILE A 150 -10.28 -15.29 11.06
CA ILE A 150 -9.27 -16.11 10.37
C ILE A 150 -7.92 -16.03 11.09
N ARG A 151 -7.47 -14.83 11.47
CA ARG A 151 -6.24 -14.66 12.26
C ARG A 151 -6.34 -15.41 13.58
N LYS A 152 -7.40 -15.17 14.35
CA LYS A 152 -7.55 -15.74 15.69
C LYS A 152 -7.55 -17.28 15.68
N GLU A 153 -8.23 -17.89 14.71
CA GLU A 153 -8.48 -19.33 14.74
C GLU A 153 -7.50 -20.15 13.89
N LEU A 154 -6.95 -19.58 12.81
CA LEU A 154 -6.14 -20.34 11.83
C LEU A 154 -4.71 -19.80 11.67
N LEU A 155 -4.49 -18.51 11.91
CA LEU A 155 -3.21 -17.83 11.68
C LEU A 155 -2.85 -16.89 12.85
N PRO A 156 -2.70 -17.40 14.09
CA PRO A 156 -2.52 -16.55 15.28
C PRO A 156 -1.19 -15.78 15.27
N ASN A 157 -0.19 -16.30 14.55
CA ASN A 157 1.14 -15.70 14.42
C ASN A 157 1.21 -14.59 13.36
N LYS A 158 0.13 -14.36 12.60
CA LYS A 158 0.06 -13.26 11.62
C LYS A 158 -0.72 -12.10 12.21
N GLU A 159 -0.52 -10.91 11.65
CA GLU A 159 -1.33 -9.73 11.93
C GLU A 159 -2.51 -9.62 10.96
N THR A 160 -3.61 -9.01 11.40
CA THR A 160 -4.80 -8.80 10.55
C THR A 160 -4.47 -7.96 9.31
N VAL A 161 -3.53 -7.02 9.43
CA VAL A 161 -3.03 -6.22 8.31
C VAL A 161 -2.36 -7.12 7.27
N SER A 162 -1.51 -8.05 7.69
CA SER A 162 -0.85 -9.01 6.80
C SER A 162 -1.86 -9.87 6.02
N LEU A 163 -2.92 -10.35 6.67
CA LEU A 163 -4.01 -11.10 6.02
C LEU A 163 -4.73 -10.25 4.96
N THR A 164 -4.96 -8.98 5.27
CA THR A 164 -5.65 -8.05 4.36
C THR A 164 -4.78 -7.73 3.15
N SER A 165 -3.48 -7.49 3.35
CA SER A 165 -2.51 -7.25 2.29
C SER A 165 -2.34 -8.49 1.41
N PHE A 166 -2.21 -9.68 2.01
CA PHE A 166 -2.14 -10.95 1.27
C PHE A 166 -3.42 -11.20 0.46
N ASN A 167 -4.61 -10.92 1.02
CA ASN A 167 -5.86 -11.03 0.27
C ASN A 167 -5.89 -10.14 -0.97
N LYS A 168 -5.40 -8.89 -0.85
CA LYS A 168 -5.36 -7.95 -1.98
C LYS A 168 -4.41 -8.45 -3.07
N ALA A 169 -3.23 -8.93 -2.69
CA ALA A 169 -2.26 -9.52 -3.62
C ALA A 169 -2.80 -10.78 -4.32
N PHE A 170 -3.54 -11.64 -3.62
CA PHE A 170 -4.12 -12.87 -4.17
C PHE A 170 -5.36 -12.67 -5.05
N SER A 171 -6.03 -11.51 -4.96
CA SER A 171 -7.28 -11.25 -5.70
C SER A 171 -7.05 -10.74 -7.12
N HIS A 172 -5.79 -10.59 -7.55
CA HIS A 172 -5.37 -10.25 -8.91
C HIS A 172 -4.75 -11.48 -9.57
#